data_AF-A0A8T3NQ34-F1
#
_entry.id   AF-A0A8T3NQ34-F1
#
_cell.length_a   1.000
_cell.length_b   1.000
_cell.length_c   1.000
_cell.angle_alpha   90.00
_cell.angle_beta   90.00
_cell.angle_gamma   90.00
#
_symmetry.space_group_name_H-M   'P 1'
#
loop_
_entity.id
_entity.type
_entity.pdbx_description
1 polymer ?
#
loop_
_entity_poly.entity_id
_entity_poly.type
_entity_poly.pdbx_seq_one_letter_code
_entity_poly.pdbx_strand_id
1 'polypeptide(L)'
;MRYTIVLEPEEDEVGGYAVSVPALPGCFSQGRTVDEALAHIREAIALHVGALRRDGERFPPDVTPIVAAVEVEPAEPQPVDATLFVDLDADEVPAGSLPG
;
A
#
# COMPACT_ATOMS: atom_id res chain seq x y z
N MET A 1 4.35 16.18 -19.29
CA MET A 1 4.94 15.93 -17.95
C MET A 1 5.61 14.58 -18.00
N ARG A 2 6.68 14.39 -17.23
CA ARG A 2 7.40 13.12 -17.14
C ARG A 2 7.55 12.80 -15.67
N TYR A 3 7.31 11.56 -15.31
CA TYR A 3 7.56 11.01 -14.00
C TYR A 3 8.38 9.74 -14.16
N THR A 4 9.37 9.57 -13.29
CA THR A 4 10.15 8.36 -13.15
C THR A 4 9.31 7.35 -12.38
N ILE A 5 9.35 6.10 -12.83
CA ILE A 5 8.63 4.98 -12.21
C ILE A 5 9.65 3.95 -11.71
N VAL A 6 9.24 3.15 -10.73
CA VAL A 6 9.97 1.97 -10.27
C VAL A 6 9.11 0.76 -10.58
N LEU A 7 9.69 -0.21 -11.29
CA LEU A 7 9.06 -1.49 -11.65
C LEU A 7 9.73 -2.59 -10.86
N GLU A 8 8.93 -3.38 -10.16
CA GLU A 8 9.37 -4.46 -9.29
C GLU A 8 8.68 -5.76 -9.73
N PRO A 9 9.42 -6.84 -10.00
CA PRO A 9 8.81 -8.14 -10.27
C PRO A 9 8.16 -8.68 -8.99
N GLU A 10 6.96 -9.22 -9.11
CA GLU A 10 6.26 -9.91 -8.02
C GLU A 10 6.62 -11.40 -8.06
N GLU A 11 6.94 -11.98 -6.89
CA GLU A 11 7.35 -13.38 -6.73
C GLU A 11 6.15 -14.34 -6.52
N ASP A 12 4.92 -13.85 -6.71
CA ASP A 12 3.69 -14.60 -6.47
C ASP A 12 3.50 -15.76 -7.47
N GLU A 13 2.63 -16.73 -7.16
CA GLU A 13 2.36 -17.91 -8.00
C GLU A 13 1.95 -17.57 -9.45
N VAL A 14 1.31 -16.41 -9.63
CA VAL A 14 0.85 -15.90 -10.93
C VAL A 14 1.95 -15.08 -11.63
N GLY A 15 2.94 -14.60 -10.88
CA GLY A 15 3.92 -13.61 -11.29
C GLY A 15 3.30 -12.26 -11.66
N GLY A 16 4.14 -11.26 -11.88
CA GLY A 16 3.67 -9.94 -12.29
C GLY A 16 4.72 -8.86 -12.14
N TYR A 17 4.27 -7.64 -12.36
CA TYR A 17 5.04 -6.43 -12.16
C TYR A 17 4.22 -5.43 -11.37
N ALA A 18 4.71 -5.10 -10.18
CA ALA A 18 4.30 -3.94 -9.41
C ALA A 18 4.97 -2.70 -9.99
N VAL A 19 4.25 -1.58 -10.01
CA VAL A 19 4.80 -0.30 -10.47
C VAL A 19 4.36 0.85 -9.58
N SER A 20 5.32 1.66 -9.17
CA SER A 20 5.11 2.83 -8.31
C SER A 20 5.73 4.09 -8.91
N VAL A 21 5.25 5.24 -8.47
CA VAL A 21 5.78 6.55 -8.87
C VAL A 21 6.34 7.26 -7.64
N PRO A 22 7.66 7.30 -7.41
CA PRO A 22 8.23 7.89 -6.20
C PRO A 22 7.86 9.36 -5.96
N ALA A 23 7.65 10.13 -7.04
CA ALA A 23 7.19 11.51 -6.96
C ALA A 23 5.71 11.65 -6.54
N LEU A 24 4.91 10.59 -6.70
CA LEU A 24 3.48 10.53 -6.44
C LEU A 24 3.18 9.29 -5.57
N PRO A 25 3.43 9.34 -4.25
CA PRO A 25 3.34 8.17 -3.37
C PRO A 25 1.94 7.53 -3.28
N GLY A 26 0.90 8.18 -3.82
CA GLY A 26 -0.45 7.62 -3.97
C GLY A 26 -0.74 6.97 -5.34
N CYS A 27 0.22 6.97 -6.26
CA CYS A 27 0.09 6.36 -7.59
C CYS A 27 0.88 5.05 -7.64
N PHE A 28 0.14 3.95 -7.50
CA PHE A 28 0.62 2.59 -7.64
C PHE A 28 -0.27 1.84 -8.64
N SER A 29 0.30 0.88 -9.34
CA SER A 29 -0.43 -0.03 -10.22
C SER A 29 0.32 -1.35 -10.37
N GLN A 30 -0.28 -2.29 -11.10
CA GLN A 30 0.30 -3.61 -11.36
C GLN A 30 -0.15 -4.15 -12.71
N GLY A 31 0.56 -5.13 -13.24
CA GLY A 31 0.20 -5.84 -14.46
C GLY A 31 0.91 -7.19 -14.58
N ARG A 32 0.36 -8.13 -15.36
CA ARG A 32 0.98 -9.44 -15.59
C ARG A 32 2.21 -9.34 -16.50
N THR A 33 2.31 -8.25 -17.24
CA THR A 33 3.45 -7.93 -18.11
C THR A 33 3.93 -6.52 -17.85
N VAL A 34 5.18 -6.24 -18.22
CA VAL A 34 5.76 -4.88 -18.13
C VAL A 34 4.90 -3.89 -18.91
N ASP A 35 4.46 -4.24 -20.13
CA ASP A 35 3.64 -3.35 -20.96
C ASP A 35 2.27 -3.06 -20.34
N GLU A 36 1.63 -4.06 -19.73
CA GLU A 36 0.36 -3.90 -19.01
C GLU A 36 0.53 -2.99 -17.78
N ALA A 37 1.55 -3.23 -16.95
CA ALA A 37 1.86 -2.38 -15.80
C ALA A 37 2.15 -0.93 -16.24
N LEU A 38 2.90 -0.75 -17.34
CA LEU A 38 3.18 0.56 -17.93
C LEU A 38 1.92 1.26 -18.46
N ALA A 39 0.97 0.52 -19.04
CA ALA A 39 -0.29 1.09 -19.50
C ALA A 39 -1.12 1.57 -18.30
N HIS A 40 -1.29 0.72 -17.29
CA HIS A 40 -2.10 1.04 -16.11
C HIS A 40 -1.52 2.21 -15.30
N ILE A 41 -0.21 2.26 -15.08
CA ILE A 41 0.39 3.36 -14.32
C ILE A 41 0.26 4.70 -15.05
N ARG A 42 0.28 4.72 -16.40
CA ARG A 42 0.05 5.95 -17.17
C ARG A 42 -1.36 6.49 -16.94
N GLU A 43 -2.36 5.61 -16.88
CA GLU A 43 -3.73 6.00 -16.56
C GLU A 43 -3.85 6.52 -15.13
N ALA A 44 -3.25 5.83 -14.16
CA ALA A 44 -3.24 6.27 -12.76
C ALA A 44 -2.62 7.67 -12.60
N ILE A 45 -1.45 7.91 -13.22
CA ILE A 45 -0.80 9.24 -13.23
C ILE A 45 -1.70 10.29 -13.89
N ALA A 46 -2.32 9.96 -15.02
CA ALA A 46 -3.21 10.90 -15.73
C ALA A 46 -4.43 11.29 -14.88
N LEU A 47 -5.03 10.32 -14.19
CA LEU A 47 -6.13 10.55 -13.26
C LEU A 47 -5.70 11.44 -12.08
N HIS A 48 -4.56 11.13 -11.45
CA HIS A 48 -4.06 11.90 -10.32
C HIS A 48 -3.71 13.34 -10.70
N VAL A 49 -2.99 13.54 -11.83
CA VAL A 49 -2.71 14.88 -12.38
C VAL A 49 -4.01 15.61 -12.75
N GLY A 50 -5.02 14.89 -13.25
CA GLY A 50 -6.34 15.42 -13.51
C GLY A 50 -7.03 15.96 -12.25
N ALA A 51 -6.92 15.24 -11.13
CA ALA A 51 -7.44 15.67 -9.83
C ALA A 51 -6.70 16.92 -9.31
N LEU A 52 -5.37 16.91 -9.28
CA LEU A 52 -4.56 18.08 -8.87
C LEU A 52 -4.91 19.33 -9.68
N ARG A 53 -5.13 19.17 -10.99
CA ARG A 53 -5.55 20.28 -11.86
C ARG A 53 -6.93 20.82 -11.48
N ARG A 54 -7.89 19.94 -11.12
CA ARG A 54 -9.23 20.36 -10.69
C ARG A 54 -9.20 21.12 -9.37
N ASP A 55 -8.34 20.69 -8.47
CA ASP A 55 -8.22 21.29 -7.13
C ASP A 55 -7.31 22.54 -7.11
N GLY A 56 -6.71 22.88 -8.26
CA GLY A 56 -5.82 24.05 -8.39
C GLY A 56 -4.46 23.86 -7.73
N GLU A 57 -4.09 22.61 -7.45
CA GLU A 57 -2.84 22.26 -6.80
C GLU A 57 -1.66 22.22 -7.78
N ARG A 58 -0.45 22.37 -7.24
CA ARG A 58 0.78 22.27 -8.03
C ARG A 58 1.14 20.81 -8.25
N PHE A 59 1.53 20.47 -9.48
CA PHE A 59 2.08 19.17 -9.80
C PHE A 59 3.43 18.93 -9.09
N PRO A 60 3.59 17.81 -8.37
CA PRO A 60 4.88 17.45 -7.79
C PRO A 60 5.95 17.35 -8.89
N PRO A 61 7.19 17.82 -8.64
CA PRO A 61 8.29 17.62 -9.56
C PRO A 61 8.69 16.15 -9.61
N ASP A 62 9.28 15.74 -10.73
CA ASP A 62 9.85 14.39 -10.88
C ASP A 62 11.06 14.20 -9.95
N VAL A 63 11.31 12.96 -9.53
CA VAL A 63 12.46 12.57 -8.71
C VAL A 63 13.15 11.38 -9.35
N THR A 64 14.48 11.38 -9.35
CA THR A 64 15.27 10.22 -9.76
C THR A 64 15.63 9.43 -8.50
N PRO A 65 15.02 8.25 -8.26
CA PRO A 65 15.33 7.47 -7.08
C PRO A 65 16.76 6.93 -7.16
N ILE A 66 17.45 6.95 -6.02
CA ILE A 66 18.70 6.21 -5.84
C ILE A 66 18.33 4.84 -5.29
N VAL A 67 18.58 3.79 -6.06
CA VAL A 67 18.37 2.41 -5.62
C VAL A 67 19.68 1.92 -5.01
N ALA A 68 19.65 1.57 -3.72
CA ALA A 68 20.79 1.06 -2.99
C ALA A 68 20.35 -0.10 -2.10
N ALA A 69 21.21 -1.12 -1.99
CA ALA A 69 21.01 -2.20 -1.02
C ALA A 69 21.64 -1.80 0.32
N VAL A 70 20.98 -2.16 1.41
CA VAL A 70 21.50 -2.01 2.77
C VAL A 70 21.43 -3.37 3.45
N GLU A 71 22.55 -3.83 4.00
CA GLU A 71 22.60 -5.05 4.80
C GLU A 71 22.04 -4.75 6.20
N VAL A 72 21.09 -5.57 6.65
CA VAL A 72 20.46 -5.43 7.96
C VAL A 72 20.56 -6.78 8.67
N GLU A 73 21.01 -6.78 9.92
CA GLU A 73 20.92 -7.97 10.77
C GLU A 73 19.48 -8.13 11.27
N PRO A 74 18.88 -9.32 11.17
CA PRO A 74 17.52 -9.54 11.65
C PRO A 74 17.47 -9.28 13.15
N ALA A 75 16.66 -8.32 13.58
CA ALA A 75 16.37 -8.14 14.99
C ALA A 75 15.70 -9.41 15.52
N GLU A 76 16.27 -10.00 16.57
CA GLU A 76 15.62 -11.14 17.23
C GLU A 76 14.19 -10.74 17.64
N PRO A 77 13.18 -11.58 17.37
CA PRO A 77 11.81 -11.28 17.74
C PRO A 77 11.76 -11.12 19.26
N GLN A 78 11.50 -9.89 19.73
CA GLN A 78 11.29 -9.68 21.16
C GLN A 78 9.99 -10.40 21.55
N PRO A 79 10.01 -11.22 22.62
CA PRO A 79 8.79 -11.85 23.10
C PRO A 79 7.81 -10.73 23.47
N VAL A 80 6.72 -10.62 22.71
CA VAL A 80 5.54 -9.90 23.18
C VAL A 80 4.94 -10.78 24.26
N ASP A 81 5.04 -10.36 25.52
CA ASP A 81 4.42 -11.08 26.63
C ASP A 81 2.94 -11.32 26.29
N ALA A 82 2.56 -12.58 26.14
CA ALA A 82 1.22 -13.03 25.75
C ALA A 82 0.17 -12.84 26.87
N THR A 83 0.46 -12.01 27.87
CA THR A 83 -0.27 -11.91 29.13
C THR A 83 -1.39 -10.87 29.10
N LEU A 84 -1.84 -10.40 27.93
CA LEU A 84 -3.00 -9.50 27.85
C LEU A 84 -4.06 -9.99 26.86
N PHE A 85 -4.45 -11.25 27.00
CA PHE A 85 -5.84 -11.63 26.78
C PHE A 85 -6.47 -11.77 28.16
N VAL A 86 -7.05 -10.67 28.66
CA VAL A 86 -8.02 -10.78 29.74
C VAL A 86 -9.26 -11.36 29.07
N ASP A 87 -9.57 -12.63 29.34
CA ASP A 87 -10.83 -13.24 28.95
C ASP A 87 -11.96 -12.34 29.47
N LEU A 88 -12.58 -11.59 28.56
CA LEU A 88 -13.91 -11.03 28.77
C LEU A 88 -14.85 -12.23 28.72
N ASP A 89 -15.05 -12.88 29.86
CA ASP A 89 -16.10 -13.86 30.06
C ASP A 89 -17.43 -13.22 29.62
N ALA A 90 -17.87 -13.61 28.43
CA ALA A 90 -19.16 -13.31 27.87
C ALA A 90 -20.17 -14.30 28.46
N ASP A 91 -20.46 -14.21 29.75
CA ASP A 91 -21.54 -14.99 30.36
C ASP A 91 -22.14 -14.26 31.57
N GLU A 92 -22.97 -13.25 31.29
CA GLU A 92 -24.14 -12.92 32.14
C GLU A 92 -25.06 -11.93 31.40
N VAL A 93 -26.00 -12.45 30.61
CA VAL A 93 -27.25 -11.73 30.31
C VAL A 93 -28.29 -12.21 31.33
N PRO A 94 -28.65 -11.42 32.36
CA PRO A 94 -29.69 -11.84 33.28
C PRO A 94 -31.04 -11.88 32.55
N ALA A 95 -31.69 -13.04 32.57
CA ALA A 95 -33.06 -13.22 32.11
C ALA A 95 -34.01 -12.41 33.02
N GLY A 96 -34.21 -11.14 32.67
CA GLY A 96 -35.22 -10.28 33.26
C GLY A 96 -36.60 -10.62 32.70
N SER A 97 -37.42 -11.22 33.55
CA SER A 97 -38.83 -11.57 33.34
C SER A 97 -39.67 -10.41 32.77
N LEU A 98 -40.47 -10.68 31.73
CA LEU A 98 -41.56 -9.82 31.28
C LEU A 98 -42.72 -9.90 32.29
N PRO A 99 -43.23 -8.80 32.86
CA PRO A 99 -44.55 -8.79 33.47
C PRO A 99 -45.61 -8.60 32.39
N GLY A 100 -46.63 -9.47 32.41
CA GLY A 100 -47.91 -9.28 31.71
C GLY A 100 -48.85 -8.34 32.46
#